data_AF-A0A5E8HBW3-F1
#
_entry.id   AF-A0A5E8HBW3-F1
#
_cell.length_a   1.000
_cell.length_b   1.000
_cell.length_c   1.000
_cell.angle_alpha   90.00
_cell.angle_beta   90.00
_cell.angle_gamma   90.00
#
_symmetry.space_group_name_H-M   'P 1'
#
loop_
_entity.id
_entity.type
_entity.pdbx_description
1 polymer ?
#
loop_
_entity_poly.entity_id
_entity_poly.type
_entity_poly.pdbx_seq_one_letter_code
_entity_poly.pdbx_strand_id
1 'polypeptide(L)'
;MTISKKILNSSSVGNFFLILFLSSFVSEDITCITAGILANQKKLSLFFAILFTGFGIFIGDLGLYVVGYYFKSIFQKRKSIHNLKNALTKNSFFLQWKHHFVWSIFVSRFVPGTRLPLYLLSGYFRMPFFVFTSISFLAVALWTSAIVSLVYFYGKLVSKDFLHQSFILWAFVVGLSFYLSFKILQILIFPEKRKNVHLLFLKYSKLEFWPSFLFYLPLIPYLIYLSLRYRGIRFLTTVNPGIYVSGIAGESKSDILNLIPKPFVAKYLLLKDHEDEKEKKIQNWMKKNQIRFPIIAKPDVGERGFLVQKIHNQKEFSKLFQTYPIDWLLQEYVKGPFEVGVFYFRHPNAEKGNLFSITDKVFPKLTGDGNSTIETLIRNHPRYRFQFETHKKHNQFHLQKVVPKGKTIPIGSIGNHIQGCLFQDGESYRTRILEEQIIKIGDSTKGFYFGRFDIRFSNQTDFQKGKNFKIIELNGVTSESTNLYDPKFSILQSYSILFKQWKLIYEIGSVNFRNGNKLTSYHKLFQILKEHKNYRKNLSITEKNP
;
A
#
# COMPACT_ATOMS: atom_id res chain seq x y z
N MET A 1 72.77 -29.13 1.30
CA MET A 1 71.62 -28.69 2.12
C MET A 1 70.48 -28.16 1.24
N THR A 2 70.13 -28.87 0.16
CA THR A 2 69.29 -28.32 -0.93
C THR A 2 68.06 -29.18 -1.23
N ILE A 3 67.98 -30.39 -0.63
CA ILE A 3 66.80 -31.26 -0.70
C ILE A 3 65.77 -30.88 0.38
N SER A 4 66.22 -30.38 1.53
CA SER A 4 65.35 -29.96 2.65
C SER A 4 64.46 -28.74 2.32
N LYS A 5 64.96 -27.72 1.59
CA LYS A 5 64.18 -26.53 1.22
C LYS A 5 63.10 -26.77 0.15
N LYS A 6 63.27 -27.78 -0.72
CA LYS A 6 62.25 -28.12 -1.74
C LYS A 6 61.13 -28.99 -1.14
N ILE A 7 61.46 -29.82 -0.15
CA ILE A 7 60.50 -30.60 0.63
C ILE A 7 59.67 -29.71 1.57
N LEU A 8 60.23 -28.60 2.07
CA LEU A 8 59.52 -27.62 2.92
C LEU A 8 58.53 -26.70 2.17
N ASN A 9 58.67 -26.52 0.86
CA ASN A 9 57.70 -25.74 0.05
C ASN A 9 56.63 -26.62 -0.61
N SER A 10 56.91 -27.89 -0.92
CA SER A 10 55.87 -28.84 -1.31
C SER A 10 55.02 -29.29 -0.12
N SER A 11 55.61 -29.35 1.08
CA SER A 11 54.87 -29.66 2.31
C SER A 11 53.93 -28.53 2.72
N SER A 12 54.27 -27.25 2.51
CA SER A 12 53.38 -26.13 2.87
C SER A 12 52.11 -26.06 1.99
N VAL A 13 52.24 -26.30 0.68
CA VAL A 13 51.10 -26.37 -0.25
C VAL A 13 50.25 -27.63 -0.01
N GLY A 14 50.90 -28.78 0.21
CA GLY A 14 50.22 -30.02 0.62
C GLY A 14 49.46 -29.87 1.94
N ASN A 15 50.04 -29.13 2.89
CA ASN A 15 49.39 -28.81 4.17
C ASN A 15 48.16 -27.94 3.96
N PHE A 16 48.17 -26.96 3.05
CA PHE A 16 46.97 -26.17 2.76
C PHE A 16 45.83 -27.01 2.18
N PHE A 17 46.11 -27.96 1.29
CA PHE A 17 45.08 -28.87 0.77
C PHE A 17 44.52 -29.79 1.84
N LEU A 18 45.40 -30.36 2.67
CA LEU A 18 45.00 -31.21 3.79
C LEU A 18 44.18 -30.43 4.83
N ILE A 19 44.58 -29.19 5.13
CA ILE A 19 43.86 -28.31 6.06
C ILE A 19 42.48 -27.96 5.50
N LEU A 20 42.36 -27.61 4.21
CA LEU A 20 41.06 -27.31 3.60
C LEU A 20 40.15 -28.55 3.57
N PHE A 21 40.72 -29.72 3.27
CA PHE A 21 39.99 -30.98 3.30
C PHE A 21 39.48 -31.29 4.73
N LEU A 22 40.36 -31.23 5.74
CA LEU A 22 39.99 -31.54 7.13
C LEU A 22 39.07 -30.47 7.76
N SER A 23 39.27 -29.20 7.44
CA SER A 23 38.45 -28.10 7.96
C SER A 23 37.00 -28.18 7.47
N SER A 24 36.77 -28.77 6.29
CA SER A 24 35.42 -28.96 5.75
C SER A 24 34.52 -29.83 6.63
N PHE A 25 35.10 -30.74 7.43
CA PHE A 25 34.36 -31.56 8.40
C PHE A 25 33.94 -30.77 9.64
N VAL A 26 34.64 -29.68 9.97
CA VAL A 26 34.33 -28.81 11.11
C VAL A 26 33.31 -27.76 10.71
N SER A 27 33.57 -27.05 9.61
CA SER A 27 32.65 -26.05 9.06
C SER A 27 32.89 -25.86 7.57
N GLU A 28 31.93 -26.29 6.78
CA GLU A 28 31.94 -26.10 5.32
C GLU A 28 31.99 -24.62 4.93
N ASP A 29 31.13 -23.78 5.54
CA ASP A 29 31.00 -22.38 5.14
C ASP A 29 32.28 -21.58 5.42
N ILE A 30 32.88 -21.78 6.59
CA ILE A 30 34.16 -21.16 6.97
C ILE A 30 35.28 -21.66 6.04
N THR A 31 35.24 -22.94 5.66
CA THR A 31 36.24 -23.53 4.76
C THR A 31 36.12 -22.96 3.34
N CYS A 32 34.91 -22.81 2.80
CA CYS A 32 34.69 -22.17 1.50
C CYS A 32 35.16 -20.71 1.47
N ILE A 33 34.90 -19.95 2.55
CA ILE A 33 35.38 -18.57 2.69
C ILE A 33 36.91 -18.54 2.74
N THR A 34 37.51 -19.40 3.58
CA THR A 34 38.97 -19.47 3.74
C THR A 34 39.66 -19.87 2.43
N ALA A 35 39.08 -20.85 1.70
CA ALA A 35 39.57 -21.29 0.40
C ALA A 35 39.54 -20.15 -0.64
N GLY A 36 38.45 -19.39 -0.70
CA GLY A 36 38.34 -18.22 -1.58
C GLY A 36 39.36 -17.12 -1.25
N ILE A 37 39.61 -16.87 0.05
CA ILE A 37 40.62 -15.90 0.51
C ILE A 37 42.04 -16.36 0.17
N LEU A 38 42.37 -17.64 0.38
CA LEU A 38 43.68 -18.21 0.06
C LEU A 38 43.94 -18.20 -1.45
N ALA A 39 42.92 -18.47 -2.26
CA ALA A 39 42.97 -18.36 -3.71
C ALA A 39 43.21 -16.91 -4.18
N ASN A 40 42.56 -15.94 -3.54
CA ASN A 40 42.76 -14.52 -3.82
C ASN A 40 44.18 -14.05 -3.46
N GLN A 41 44.72 -14.51 -2.32
CA GLN A 41 46.10 -14.21 -1.89
C GLN A 41 47.18 -14.90 -2.77
N LYS A 42 46.80 -15.56 -3.86
CA LYS A 42 47.68 -16.33 -4.76
C LYS A 42 48.46 -17.45 -4.06
N LYS A 43 48.03 -17.87 -2.85
CA LYS A 43 48.63 -18.98 -2.11
C LYS A 43 48.19 -20.33 -2.66
N LEU A 44 47.02 -20.37 -3.31
CA LEU A 44 46.43 -21.54 -3.97
C LEU A 44 45.83 -21.13 -5.31
N SER A 45 45.78 -22.03 -6.30
CA SER A 45 44.97 -21.77 -7.50
C SER A 45 43.48 -21.88 -7.16
N LEU A 46 42.64 -21.07 -7.81
CA LEU A 46 41.19 -21.12 -7.62
C LEU A 46 40.62 -22.52 -7.92
N PHE A 47 41.14 -23.18 -8.95
CA PHE A 47 40.77 -24.55 -9.31
C PHE A 47 41.04 -25.53 -8.17
N PHE A 48 42.25 -25.52 -7.60
CA PHE A 48 42.59 -26.43 -6.50
C PHE A 48 41.84 -26.07 -5.20
N ALA A 49 41.58 -24.79 -4.94
CA ALA A 49 40.76 -24.37 -3.80
C ALA A 49 39.33 -24.94 -3.90
N ILE A 50 38.69 -24.84 -5.06
CA ILE A 50 37.35 -25.41 -5.30
C ILE A 50 37.39 -26.95 -5.20
N LEU A 51 38.40 -27.58 -5.82
CA LEU A 51 38.51 -29.04 -5.89
C LEU A 51 38.67 -29.66 -4.50
N PHE A 52 39.65 -29.21 -3.70
CA PHE A 52 39.94 -29.83 -2.41
C PHE A 52 38.89 -29.51 -1.35
N THR A 53 38.35 -28.29 -1.34
CA THR A 53 37.22 -27.93 -0.46
C THR A 53 35.96 -28.70 -0.86
N GLY A 54 35.63 -28.75 -2.15
CA GLY A 54 34.52 -29.55 -2.67
C GLY A 54 34.65 -31.04 -2.36
N PHE A 55 35.85 -31.60 -2.53
CA PHE A 55 36.09 -33.00 -2.24
C PHE A 55 35.93 -33.34 -0.75
N GLY A 56 36.45 -32.50 0.15
CA GLY A 56 36.26 -32.68 1.60
C GLY A 56 34.81 -32.64 2.02
N ILE A 57 34.07 -31.66 1.52
CA ILE A 57 32.63 -31.51 1.77
C ILE A 57 31.85 -32.72 1.25
N PHE A 58 32.15 -33.17 0.04
CA PHE A 58 31.49 -34.33 -0.56
C PHE A 58 31.73 -35.62 0.24
N ILE A 59 32.97 -35.84 0.72
CA ILE A 59 33.30 -36.98 1.59
C ILE A 59 32.57 -36.86 2.93
N GLY A 60 32.44 -35.66 3.50
CA GLY A 60 31.61 -35.41 4.68
C GLY A 60 30.15 -35.78 4.47
N ASP A 61 29.57 -35.42 3.33
CA ASP A 61 28.19 -35.74 2.96
C ASP A 61 27.98 -37.26 2.79
N LEU A 62 28.94 -37.97 2.21
CA LEU A 62 28.94 -39.44 2.17
C LEU A 62 29.06 -40.06 3.57
N GLY A 63 29.90 -39.47 4.43
CA GLY A 63 30.03 -39.85 5.83
C GLY A 63 28.69 -39.80 6.57
N LEU A 64 27.91 -38.73 6.39
CA LEU A 64 26.57 -38.60 7.00
C LEU A 64 25.62 -39.71 6.53
N TYR A 65 25.65 -40.07 5.24
CA TYR A 65 24.85 -41.18 4.72
C TYR A 65 25.28 -42.52 5.35
N VAL A 66 26.59 -42.79 5.41
CA VAL A 66 27.14 -44.03 5.98
C VAL A 66 26.84 -44.13 7.47
N VAL A 67 26.97 -43.03 8.21
CA VAL A 67 26.57 -42.94 9.62
C VAL A 67 25.10 -43.31 9.75
N GLY A 68 24.19 -42.71 8.97
CA GLY A 68 22.77 -43.07 8.97
C GLY A 68 22.53 -44.56 8.68
N TYR A 69 23.29 -45.13 7.74
CA TYR A 69 23.21 -46.54 7.35
C TYR A 69 23.57 -47.50 8.50
N TYR A 70 24.68 -47.24 9.22
CA TYR A 70 25.11 -48.06 10.37
C TYR A 70 24.28 -47.80 11.63
N PHE A 71 23.84 -46.56 11.85
CA PHE A 71 22.94 -46.21 12.97
C PHE A 71 21.67 -47.06 12.96
N LYS A 72 21.15 -47.39 11.77
CA LYS A 72 20.03 -48.33 11.63
C LYS A 72 20.36 -49.70 12.21
N SER A 73 21.51 -50.28 11.85
CA SER A 73 21.92 -51.62 12.28
C SER A 73 22.09 -51.74 13.80
N ILE A 74 22.60 -50.68 14.44
CA ILE A 74 22.92 -50.68 15.87
C ILE A 74 21.67 -50.45 16.73
N PHE A 75 20.76 -49.58 16.29
CA PHE A 75 19.69 -49.06 17.16
C PHE A 75 18.28 -49.56 16.82
N GLN A 76 18.12 -50.38 15.78
CA GLN A 76 16.81 -50.92 15.36
C GLN A 76 16.14 -51.82 16.41
N LYS A 77 16.90 -52.36 17.38
CA LYS A 77 16.37 -53.18 18.49
C LYS A 77 15.76 -52.37 19.65
N ARG A 78 15.93 -51.04 19.70
CA ARG A 78 15.34 -50.20 20.76
C ARG A 78 13.90 -49.80 20.43
N LYS A 79 12.96 -50.09 21.35
CA LYS A 79 11.51 -49.83 21.23
C LYS A 79 11.17 -48.37 20.90
N SER A 80 11.87 -47.39 21.49
CA SER A 80 11.65 -45.95 21.21
C SER A 80 11.99 -45.53 19.76
N ILE A 81 13.01 -46.14 19.16
CA ILE A 81 13.45 -45.83 17.79
C ILE A 81 12.52 -46.50 16.77
N HIS A 82 11.97 -47.66 17.12
CA HIS A 82 10.91 -48.31 16.34
C HIS A 82 9.62 -47.46 16.31
N ASN A 83 9.22 -46.86 17.43
CA ASN A 83 8.04 -45.98 17.50
C ASN A 83 8.25 -44.68 16.71
N LEU A 84 9.43 -44.05 16.80
CA LEU A 84 9.75 -42.85 16.04
C LEU A 84 9.77 -43.10 14.52
N LYS A 85 10.33 -44.24 14.09
CA LYS A 85 10.31 -44.67 12.69
C LYS A 85 8.87 -44.81 12.17
N ASN A 86 7.99 -45.48 12.92
CA ASN A 86 6.60 -45.69 12.54
C ASN A 86 5.79 -44.37 12.51
N ALA A 87 6.12 -43.39 13.35
CA ALA A 87 5.54 -42.05 13.31
C ALA A 87 5.99 -41.26 12.09
N LEU A 88 7.29 -41.33 11.74
CA LEU A 88 7.85 -40.63 10.57
C LEU A 88 7.39 -41.23 9.25
N THR A 89 7.29 -42.55 9.11
CA THR A 89 6.83 -43.20 7.87
C THR A 89 5.35 -43.00 7.58
N LYS A 90 4.54 -42.71 8.61
CA LYS A 90 3.10 -42.36 8.46
C LYS A 90 2.87 -40.87 8.20
N ASN A 91 3.90 -40.03 8.32
CA ASN A 91 3.78 -38.59 8.12
C ASN A 91 3.75 -38.25 6.62
N SER A 92 2.82 -37.40 6.20
CA SER A 92 2.68 -36.93 4.81
C SER A 92 3.96 -36.26 4.30
N PHE A 93 4.73 -35.62 5.18
CA PHE A 93 6.00 -34.99 4.85
C PHE A 93 7.07 -35.99 4.37
N PHE A 94 7.13 -37.18 4.98
CA PHE A 94 8.09 -38.22 4.59
C PHE A 94 7.75 -38.83 3.23
N LEU A 95 6.46 -39.03 2.95
CA LEU A 95 5.98 -39.53 1.66
C LEU A 95 6.29 -38.54 0.52
N GLN A 96 6.08 -37.24 0.75
CA GLN A 96 6.45 -36.18 -0.19
C GLN A 96 7.97 -36.10 -0.39
N TRP A 97 8.74 -36.16 0.69
CA TRP A 97 10.21 -36.19 0.61
C TRP A 97 10.74 -37.37 -0.20
N LYS A 98 10.20 -38.58 0.02
CA LYS A 98 10.56 -39.78 -0.75
C LYS A 98 10.22 -39.63 -2.24
N HIS A 99 9.06 -39.07 -2.56
CA HIS A 99 8.64 -38.83 -3.94
C HIS A 99 9.53 -37.80 -4.64
N HIS A 100 9.99 -36.77 -3.91
CA HIS A 100 10.88 -35.73 -4.41
C HIS A 100 12.32 -35.88 -3.92
N PHE A 101 12.80 -37.11 -3.73
CA PHE A 101 14.08 -37.42 -3.09
C PHE A 101 15.26 -36.68 -3.75
N VAL A 102 15.37 -36.78 -5.08
CA VAL A 102 16.43 -36.12 -5.87
C VAL A 102 16.48 -34.61 -5.61
N TRP A 103 15.35 -33.93 -5.76
CA TRP A 103 15.27 -32.49 -5.54
C TRP A 103 15.48 -32.11 -4.09
N SER A 104 15.05 -32.94 -3.15
CA SER A 104 15.21 -32.68 -1.72
C SER A 104 16.68 -32.69 -1.31
N ILE A 105 17.47 -33.65 -1.80
CA ILE A 105 18.92 -33.69 -1.55
C ILE A 105 19.60 -32.47 -2.17
N PHE A 106 19.28 -32.15 -3.44
CA PHE A 106 19.85 -30.99 -4.11
C PHE A 106 19.52 -29.66 -3.38
N VAL A 107 18.25 -29.42 -3.05
CA VAL A 107 17.77 -28.18 -2.42
C VAL A 107 18.26 -28.05 -0.98
N SER A 108 18.45 -29.16 -0.26
CA SER A 108 18.89 -29.13 1.14
C SER A 108 20.22 -28.40 1.36
N ARG A 109 21.05 -28.32 0.31
CA ARG A 109 22.31 -27.61 0.32
C ARG A 109 22.15 -26.09 0.27
N PHE A 110 21.03 -25.60 -0.27
CA PHE A 110 20.70 -24.17 -0.34
C PHE A 110 19.82 -23.70 0.82
N VAL A 111 19.38 -24.61 1.70
CA VAL A 111 18.49 -24.31 2.82
C VAL A 111 19.19 -24.65 4.15
N PRO A 112 19.56 -23.64 4.96
CA PRO A 112 20.25 -23.84 6.23
C PRO A 112 19.54 -24.84 7.16
N GLY A 113 20.32 -25.71 7.82
CA GLY A 113 19.81 -26.66 8.83
C GLY A 113 19.12 -27.91 8.29
N THR A 114 18.89 -28.04 6.98
CA THR A 114 18.15 -29.19 6.41
C THR A 114 19.03 -30.35 5.96
N ARG A 115 20.31 -30.09 5.65
CA ARG A 115 21.25 -31.11 5.14
C ARG A 115 21.50 -32.27 6.11
N LEU A 116 21.95 -31.96 7.33
CA LEU A 116 22.29 -32.96 8.34
C LEU A 116 21.14 -33.95 8.59
N PRO A 117 19.90 -33.51 8.86
CA PRO A 117 18.79 -34.44 9.05
C PRO A 117 18.49 -35.23 7.77
N LEU A 118 18.43 -34.59 6.60
CA LEU A 118 18.06 -35.29 5.36
C LEU A 118 19.10 -36.34 4.93
N TYR A 119 20.39 -36.10 5.15
CA TYR A 119 21.46 -37.01 4.71
C TYR A 119 21.57 -38.22 5.64
N LEU A 120 21.45 -37.99 6.97
CA LEU A 120 21.35 -39.08 7.95
C LEU A 120 20.09 -39.92 7.72
N LEU A 121 18.95 -39.29 7.46
CA LEU A 121 17.70 -39.99 7.15
C LEU A 121 17.79 -40.79 5.86
N SER A 122 18.50 -40.28 4.85
CA SER A 122 18.75 -41.00 3.58
C SER A 122 19.49 -42.32 3.83
N GLY A 123 20.53 -42.29 4.67
CA GLY A 123 21.25 -43.49 5.11
C GLY A 123 20.38 -44.43 5.94
N TYR A 124 19.67 -43.90 6.93
CA TYR A 124 18.80 -44.68 7.83
C TYR A 124 17.67 -45.41 7.10
N PHE A 125 17.04 -44.75 6.12
CA PHE A 125 15.97 -45.34 5.32
C PHE A 125 16.46 -46.17 4.13
N ARG A 126 17.79 -46.27 3.91
CA ARG A 126 18.41 -46.99 2.78
C ARG A 126 17.88 -46.51 1.42
N MET A 127 17.89 -45.19 1.23
CA MET A 127 17.60 -44.61 -0.09
C MET A 127 18.69 -45.03 -1.11
N PRO A 128 18.45 -44.94 -2.43
CA PRO A 128 19.43 -45.41 -3.42
C PRO A 128 20.77 -44.65 -3.30
N PHE A 129 21.84 -45.36 -2.91
CA PHE A 129 23.16 -44.77 -2.66
C PHE A 129 23.71 -44.05 -3.89
N PHE A 130 23.65 -44.66 -5.07
CA PHE A 130 24.17 -44.04 -6.30
C PHE A 130 23.44 -42.74 -6.67
N VAL A 131 22.13 -42.66 -6.42
CA VAL A 131 21.34 -41.45 -6.66
C VAL A 131 21.74 -40.37 -5.67
N PHE A 132 21.85 -40.71 -4.38
CA PHE A 132 22.32 -39.78 -3.36
C PHE A 132 23.72 -39.23 -3.67
N THR A 133 24.67 -40.11 -3.97
CA THR A 133 26.06 -39.77 -4.27
C THR A 133 26.17 -38.86 -5.48
N SER A 134 25.47 -39.16 -6.58
CA SER A 134 25.52 -38.36 -7.80
C SER A 134 24.92 -36.97 -7.61
N ILE A 135 23.77 -36.88 -6.95
CA ILE A 135 23.09 -35.61 -6.71
C ILE A 135 23.83 -34.76 -5.68
N SER A 136 24.36 -35.39 -4.63
CA SER A 136 25.20 -34.71 -3.65
C SER A 136 26.45 -34.15 -4.31
N PHE A 137 27.14 -34.92 -5.16
CA PHE A 137 28.30 -34.46 -5.91
C PHE A 137 27.98 -33.22 -6.76
N LEU A 138 26.89 -33.26 -7.54
CA LEU A 138 26.46 -32.13 -8.36
C LEU A 138 26.13 -30.90 -7.51
N ALA A 139 25.42 -31.09 -6.39
CA ALA A 139 25.06 -30.00 -5.49
C ALA A 139 26.30 -29.39 -4.82
N VAL A 140 27.26 -30.23 -4.39
CA VAL A 140 28.55 -29.80 -3.83
C VAL A 140 29.34 -29.02 -4.85
N ALA A 141 29.54 -29.56 -6.06
CA ALA A 141 30.30 -28.92 -7.12
C ALA A 141 29.73 -27.54 -7.48
N LEU A 142 28.41 -27.41 -7.57
CA LEU A 142 27.75 -26.13 -7.85
C LEU A 142 27.91 -25.15 -6.68
N TRP A 143 27.67 -25.61 -5.44
CA TRP A 143 27.76 -24.78 -4.24
C TRP A 143 29.17 -24.26 -3.98
N THR A 144 30.17 -25.14 -3.98
CA THR A 144 31.55 -24.76 -3.69
C THR A 144 32.13 -23.89 -4.79
N SER A 145 31.85 -24.20 -6.06
CA SER A 145 32.26 -23.33 -7.17
C SER A 145 31.65 -21.94 -7.04
N ALA A 146 30.37 -21.84 -6.68
CA ALA A 146 29.69 -20.56 -6.51
C ALA A 146 30.28 -19.75 -5.34
N ILE A 147 30.36 -20.33 -4.14
CA ILE A 147 30.79 -19.60 -2.93
C ILE A 147 32.29 -19.26 -3.00
N VAL A 148 33.16 -20.20 -3.36
CA VAL A 148 34.60 -19.95 -3.41
C VAL A 148 34.94 -18.93 -4.50
N SER A 149 34.30 -19.01 -5.67
CA SER A 149 34.48 -18.00 -6.73
C SER A 149 33.93 -16.64 -6.32
N LEU A 150 32.76 -16.59 -5.68
CA LEU A 150 32.19 -15.35 -5.17
C LEU A 150 33.15 -14.70 -4.18
N VAL A 151 33.68 -15.43 -3.20
CA VAL A 151 34.64 -14.91 -2.22
C VAL A 151 35.96 -14.49 -2.89
N TYR A 152 36.43 -15.22 -3.90
CA TYR A 152 37.62 -14.87 -4.68
C TYR A 152 37.45 -13.53 -5.40
N PHE A 153 36.37 -13.35 -6.17
CA PHE A 153 36.10 -12.10 -6.89
C PHE A 153 35.77 -10.94 -5.94
N TYR A 154 35.03 -11.22 -4.87
CA TYR A 154 34.66 -10.21 -3.88
C TYR A 154 35.87 -9.71 -3.10
N GLY A 155 36.77 -10.62 -2.68
CA GLY A 155 38.02 -10.26 -2.03
C GLY A 155 38.97 -9.46 -2.93
N LYS A 156 38.80 -9.52 -4.26
CA LYS A 156 39.57 -8.69 -5.22
C LYS A 156 39.01 -7.28 -5.32
N LEU A 157 37.69 -7.12 -5.20
CA LEU A 157 36.99 -5.83 -5.21
C LEU A 157 37.17 -5.06 -3.90
N VAL A 158 37.40 -5.78 -2.81
CA VAL A 158 37.61 -5.24 -1.47
C VAL A 158 39.11 -5.20 -1.15
N SER A 159 39.81 -4.16 -1.61
CA SER A 159 41.23 -3.95 -1.27
C SER A 159 41.40 -3.61 0.22
N LYS A 160 42.57 -3.99 0.80
CA LYS A 160 42.88 -3.78 2.23
C LYS A 160 42.78 -2.32 2.68
N ASP A 161 43.00 -1.37 1.79
CA ASP A 161 42.99 0.07 2.12
C ASP A 161 41.56 0.65 2.27
N PHE A 162 40.55 0.02 1.65
CA PHE A 162 39.17 0.54 1.61
C PHE A 162 38.26 0.06 2.76
N LEU A 163 38.59 -1.07 3.41
CA LEU A 163 37.80 -1.60 4.54
C LEU A 163 37.91 -0.77 5.81
N HIS A 164 39.04 -0.07 6.02
CA HIS A 164 39.27 0.67 7.26
C HIS A 164 38.45 1.97 7.36
N GLN A 165 38.08 2.61 6.25
CA GLN A 165 37.34 3.88 6.28
C GLN A 165 35.81 3.72 6.16
N SER A 166 35.28 2.61 5.63
CA SER A 166 33.84 2.51 5.31
C SER A 166 33.26 1.09 5.35
N PHE A 167 33.67 0.28 6.34
CA PHE A 167 33.15 -1.09 6.53
C PHE A 167 31.60 -1.17 6.50
N ILE A 168 30.91 -0.23 7.16
CA ILE A 168 29.44 -0.20 7.26
C ILE A 168 28.79 0.02 5.89
N LEU A 169 29.31 0.96 5.09
CA LEU A 169 28.77 1.27 3.76
C LEU A 169 28.91 0.05 2.84
N TRP A 170 30.07 -0.60 2.85
CA TRP A 170 30.28 -1.80 2.04
C TRP A 170 29.45 -2.97 2.51
N ALA A 171 29.35 -3.22 3.83
CA ALA A 171 28.44 -4.23 4.38
C ALA A 171 26.98 -3.98 3.95
N PHE A 172 26.54 -2.71 3.93
CA PHE A 172 25.22 -2.34 3.43
C PHE A 172 25.07 -2.59 1.93
N VAL A 173 26.04 -2.20 1.10
CA VAL A 173 26.02 -2.46 -0.35
C VAL A 173 25.99 -3.96 -0.65
N VAL A 174 26.74 -4.77 0.10
CA VAL A 174 26.71 -6.25 0.01
C VAL A 174 25.31 -6.75 0.35
N GLY A 175 24.80 -6.36 1.50
CA GLY A 175 23.49 -6.80 2.00
C GLY A 175 22.37 -6.41 1.03
N LEU A 176 22.43 -5.19 0.49
CA LEU A 176 21.47 -4.70 -0.50
C LEU A 176 21.58 -5.48 -1.81
N SER A 177 22.79 -5.71 -2.33
CA SER A 177 23.01 -6.49 -3.56
C SER A 177 22.49 -7.93 -3.42
N PHE A 178 22.78 -8.57 -2.29
CA PHE A 178 22.26 -9.92 -2.00
C PHE A 178 20.73 -9.92 -1.91
N TYR A 179 20.15 -8.94 -1.21
CA TYR A 179 18.70 -8.79 -1.10
C TYR A 179 18.03 -8.58 -2.47
N LEU A 180 18.58 -7.69 -3.31
CA LEU A 180 18.08 -7.44 -4.65
C LEU A 180 18.21 -8.67 -5.54
N SER A 181 19.35 -9.36 -5.50
CA SER A 181 19.56 -10.61 -6.23
C SER A 181 18.55 -11.69 -5.82
N PHE A 182 18.30 -11.83 -4.52
CA PHE A 182 17.28 -12.74 -3.99
C PHE A 182 15.86 -12.35 -4.46
N LYS A 183 15.53 -11.05 -4.48
CA LYS A 183 14.24 -10.57 -5.02
C LYS A 183 14.09 -10.83 -6.51
N ILE A 184 15.14 -10.61 -7.31
CA ILE A 184 15.16 -10.93 -8.73
C ILE A 184 14.97 -12.43 -8.94
N LEU A 185 15.68 -13.27 -8.19
CA LEU A 185 15.52 -14.72 -8.23
C LEU A 185 14.08 -15.14 -7.89
N GLN A 186 13.46 -14.55 -6.86
CA GLN A 186 12.05 -14.79 -6.55
C GLN A 186 11.12 -14.41 -7.71
N ILE A 187 11.40 -13.31 -8.41
CA ILE A 187 10.63 -12.88 -9.58
C ILE A 187 10.82 -13.87 -10.73
N LEU A 188 12.04 -14.35 -10.99
CA LEU A 188 12.31 -15.31 -12.07
C LEU A 188 11.65 -16.68 -11.81
N ILE A 189 11.74 -17.18 -10.57
CA ILE A 189 11.23 -18.52 -10.20
C ILE A 189 9.70 -18.52 -10.06
N PHE A 190 9.10 -17.51 -9.40
CA PHE A 190 7.69 -17.55 -9.03
C PHE A 190 6.82 -16.70 -9.98
N PRO A 191 5.94 -17.30 -10.81
CA PRO A 191 5.04 -16.57 -11.72
C PRO A 191 4.15 -15.54 -11.00
N GLU A 192 3.69 -15.86 -9.79
CA GLU A 192 2.87 -14.95 -8.97
C GLU A 192 3.63 -13.67 -8.59
N LYS A 193 4.95 -13.74 -8.37
CA LYS A 193 5.76 -12.54 -8.12
C LYS A 193 5.87 -11.67 -9.38
N ARG A 194 6.03 -12.26 -10.57
CA ARG A 194 6.04 -11.53 -11.85
C ARG A 194 4.73 -10.78 -12.08
N LYS A 195 3.60 -11.46 -11.92
CA LYS A 195 2.27 -10.84 -12.04
C LYS A 195 2.10 -9.66 -11.09
N ASN A 196 2.53 -9.80 -9.84
CA ASN A 196 2.45 -8.73 -8.85
C ASN A 196 3.33 -7.53 -9.21
N VAL A 197 4.58 -7.75 -9.64
CA VAL A 197 5.46 -6.66 -10.09
C VAL A 197 4.88 -5.95 -11.31
N HIS A 198 4.37 -6.70 -12.28
CA HIS A 198 3.71 -6.13 -13.44
C HIS A 198 2.47 -5.31 -13.06
N LEU A 199 1.65 -5.80 -12.12
CA LEU A 199 0.50 -5.06 -11.61
C LEU A 199 0.91 -3.78 -10.88
N LEU A 200 1.97 -3.82 -10.08
CA LEU A 200 2.53 -2.64 -9.42
C LEU A 200 3.03 -1.61 -10.44
N PHE A 201 3.74 -2.05 -11.48
CA PHE A 201 4.17 -1.18 -12.57
C PHE A 201 2.99 -0.51 -13.27
N LEU A 202 1.96 -1.28 -13.65
CA LEU A 202 0.75 -0.73 -14.28
C LEU A 202 -0.09 0.16 -13.35
N LYS A 203 0.01 -0.05 -12.03
CA LYS A 203 -0.62 0.81 -11.04
C LYS A 203 0.11 2.15 -10.96
N TYR A 204 1.43 2.13 -10.82
CA TYR A 204 2.24 3.34 -10.69
C TYR A 204 2.50 4.07 -12.01
N SER A 205 2.22 3.46 -13.16
CA SER A 205 2.20 4.19 -14.43
C SER A 205 0.98 5.13 -14.57
N LYS A 206 -0.02 4.99 -13.69
CA LYS A 206 -1.22 5.84 -13.65
C LYS A 206 -1.15 6.77 -12.46
N LEU A 207 -1.17 8.08 -12.73
CA LEU A 207 -1.08 9.13 -11.71
C LEU A 207 -2.18 9.03 -10.65
N GLU A 208 -3.40 8.63 -11.01
CA GLU A 208 -4.53 8.45 -10.08
C GLU A 208 -4.22 7.48 -8.92
N PHE A 209 -3.28 6.53 -9.09
CA PHE A 209 -2.92 5.55 -8.07
C PHE A 209 -1.59 5.83 -7.36
N TRP A 210 -0.98 7.00 -7.61
CA TRP A 210 0.26 7.36 -6.93
C TRP A 210 0.04 7.47 -5.41
N PRO A 211 0.99 7.01 -4.59
CA PRO A 211 0.95 7.26 -3.16
C PRO A 211 1.00 8.78 -2.92
N SER A 212 0.24 9.28 -1.94
CA SER A 212 0.14 10.73 -1.71
C SER A 212 1.50 11.41 -1.52
N PHE A 213 2.46 10.75 -0.85
CA PHE A 213 3.80 11.34 -0.65
C PHE A 213 4.53 11.57 -1.98
N LEU A 214 4.41 10.65 -2.93
CA LEU A 214 5.07 10.73 -4.23
C LEU A 214 4.39 11.79 -5.10
N PHE A 215 3.06 11.85 -5.05
CA PHE A 215 2.26 12.83 -5.76
C PHE A 215 2.52 14.26 -5.29
N TYR A 216 2.67 14.50 -3.98
CA TYR A 216 2.93 15.84 -3.45
C TYR A 216 4.43 16.23 -3.41
N LEU A 217 5.36 15.31 -3.70
CA LEU A 217 6.79 15.61 -3.65
C LEU A 217 7.20 16.77 -4.59
N PRO A 218 6.75 16.83 -5.87
CA PRO A 218 7.08 17.95 -6.76
C PRO A 218 6.44 19.28 -6.34
N LEU A 219 5.43 19.24 -5.47
CA LEU A 219 4.77 20.43 -4.96
C LEU A 219 5.61 21.17 -3.90
N ILE A 220 6.46 20.45 -3.16
CA ILE A 220 7.21 21.00 -2.02
C ILE A 220 8.06 22.23 -2.39
N PRO A 221 8.91 22.21 -3.44
CA PRO A 221 9.70 23.40 -3.81
C PRO A 221 8.84 24.62 -4.11
N TYR A 222 7.69 24.41 -4.74
CA TYR A 222 6.76 25.49 -5.08
C TYR A 222 6.08 26.06 -3.83
N LEU A 223 5.73 25.23 -2.85
CA LEU A 223 5.21 25.70 -1.56
C LEU A 223 6.24 26.51 -0.77
N ILE A 224 7.52 26.12 -0.83
CA ILE A 224 8.62 26.90 -0.25
C ILE A 224 8.69 28.27 -0.93
N TYR A 225 8.68 28.30 -2.27
CA TYR A 225 8.65 29.53 -3.05
C TYR A 225 7.47 30.44 -2.66
N LEU A 226 6.24 29.91 -2.60
CA LEU A 226 5.06 30.67 -2.21
C LEU A 226 5.17 31.17 -0.76
N SER A 227 5.65 30.32 0.16
CA SER A 227 5.87 30.71 1.56
C SER A 227 6.83 31.88 1.70
N LEU A 228 7.92 31.90 0.92
CA LEU A 228 8.89 32.99 0.88
C LEU A 228 8.28 34.24 0.23
N ARG A 229 7.64 34.10 -0.94
CA ARG A 229 7.02 35.20 -1.69
C ARG A 229 5.97 35.95 -0.87
N TYR A 230 5.13 35.22 -0.15
CA TYR A 230 4.06 35.79 0.67
C TYR A 230 4.48 36.04 2.13
N ARG A 231 5.71 35.65 2.51
CA ARG A 231 6.29 35.83 3.85
C ARG A 231 5.52 35.11 4.97
N GLY A 232 5.03 33.90 4.70
CA GLY A 232 4.36 33.09 5.72
C GLY A 232 3.59 31.90 5.16
N ILE A 233 3.50 30.83 5.95
CA ILE A 233 2.77 29.61 5.57
C ILE A 233 1.32 29.62 6.09
N ARG A 234 1.01 30.45 7.09
CA ARG A 234 -0.27 30.44 7.81
C ARG A 234 -1.44 31.06 7.05
N PHE A 235 -1.22 31.62 5.85
CA PHE A 235 -2.28 32.23 5.05
C PHE A 235 -3.39 31.26 4.68
N LEU A 236 -3.10 29.96 4.64
CA LEU A 236 -4.12 28.93 4.46
C LEU A 236 -5.22 28.97 5.56
N THR A 237 -4.94 29.56 6.73
CA THR A 237 -5.92 29.73 7.83
C THR A 237 -6.88 30.90 7.63
N THR A 238 -6.60 31.82 6.70
CA THR A 238 -7.40 33.03 6.42
C THR A 238 -8.09 32.98 5.06
N VAL A 239 -7.97 31.87 4.32
CA VAL A 239 -8.58 31.73 2.99
C VAL A 239 -10.11 31.80 3.06
N ASN A 240 -10.73 31.11 4.00
CA ASN A 240 -12.18 31.10 4.21
C ASN A 240 -12.51 31.53 5.65
N PRO A 241 -12.57 32.84 5.94
CA PRO A 241 -12.88 33.33 7.29
C PRO A 241 -14.23 32.87 7.86
N GLY A 242 -15.18 32.49 7.01
CA GLY A 242 -16.48 31.98 7.41
C GLY A 242 -16.47 30.51 7.84
N ILE A 243 -15.38 29.79 7.58
CA ILE A 243 -15.22 28.37 7.93
C ILE A 243 -14.17 28.26 9.05
N TYR A 244 -14.44 27.43 10.06
CA TYR A 244 -13.51 27.20 11.17
C TYR A 244 -12.11 26.82 10.65
N VAL A 245 -11.13 27.68 10.95
CA VAL A 245 -9.74 27.60 10.46
C VAL A 245 -9.64 27.31 8.95
N SER A 246 -10.53 27.93 8.17
CA SER A 246 -10.66 27.74 6.71
C SER A 246 -10.94 26.30 6.23
N GLY A 247 -11.32 25.37 7.12
CA GLY A 247 -11.56 23.97 6.80
C GLY A 247 -10.28 23.12 6.78
N ILE A 248 -9.32 23.40 7.67
CA ILE A 248 -8.13 22.56 7.85
C ILE A 248 -8.46 21.28 8.62
N ALA A 249 -9.16 21.42 9.74
CA ALA A 249 -9.56 20.33 10.62
C ALA A 249 -10.54 20.83 11.69
N GLY A 250 -11.44 19.94 12.11
CA GLY A 250 -12.32 20.17 13.25
C GLY A 250 -13.55 21.04 12.94
N GLU A 251 -13.80 21.34 11.67
CA GLU A 251 -14.99 22.07 11.24
C GLU A 251 -16.29 21.25 11.41
N SER A 252 -17.36 21.92 11.85
CA SER A 252 -18.71 21.35 11.86
C SER A 252 -19.30 21.36 10.44
N LYS A 253 -19.79 20.22 9.98
CA LYS A 253 -20.50 20.14 8.69
C LYS A 253 -21.79 20.96 8.74
N SER A 254 -22.51 20.94 9.85
CA SER A 254 -23.76 21.69 9.99
C SER A 254 -23.53 23.20 9.88
N ASP A 255 -22.46 23.73 10.50
CA ASP A 255 -22.09 25.14 10.41
C ASP A 255 -21.75 25.55 8.98
N ILE A 256 -20.99 24.71 8.26
CA ILE A 256 -20.66 24.96 6.86
C ILE A 256 -21.92 24.96 5.98
N LEU A 257 -22.80 23.98 6.15
CA LEU A 257 -24.04 23.89 5.37
C LEU A 257 -24.98 25.07 5.66
N ASN A 258 -24.96 25.64 6.87
CA ASN A 258 -25.71 26.84 7.24
C ASN A 258 -25.26 28.09 6.46
N LEU A 259 -24.02 28.14 5.97
CA LEU A 259 -23.51 29.27 5.18
C LEU A 259 -24.09 29.31 3.76
N ILE A 260 -24.59 28.17 3.26
CA ILE A 260 -25.04 28.00 1.89
C ILE A 260 -26.54 28.34 1.79
N PRO A 261 -27.00 28.99 0.71
CA PRO A 261 -28.43 29.24 0.53
C PRO A 261 -29.26 27.94 0.57
N LYS A 262 -30.18 27.88 1.54
CA LYS A 262 -30.98 26.69 1.90
C LYS A 262 -31.66 25.95 0.73
N PRO A 263 -32.18 26.61 -0.33
CA PRO A 263 -32.83 25.90 -1.44
C PRO A 263 -31.92 24.87 -2.14
N PHE A 264 -30.61 25.13 -2.16
CA PHE A 264 -29.63 24.25 -2.83
C PHE A 264 -29.06 23.19 -1.92
N VAL A 265 -29.24 23.27 -0.60
CA VAL A 265 -28.67 22.30 0.33
C VAL A 265 -29.59 21.07 0.45
N ALA A 266 -28.99 19.88 0.50
CA ALA A 266 -29.69 18.67 0.87
C ALA A 266 -30.19 18.80 2.32
N LYS A 267 -31.49 18.62 2.54
CA LYS A 267 -32.12 18.78 3.86
C LYS A 267 -31.39 17.94 4.89
N TYR A 268 -31.11 18.53 6.05
CA TYR A 268 -30.39 17.86 7.13
C TYR A 268 -30.97 18.18 8.51
N LEU A 269 -30.54 17.41 9.50
CA LEU A 269 -30.79 17.57 10.93
C LEU A 269 -29.48 17.28 11.67
N LEU A 270 -29.03 18.22 12.49
CA LEU A 270 -27.97 17.97 13.48
C LEU A 270 -28.62 17.41 14.74
N LEU A 271 -28.04 16.35 15.29
CA LEU A 271 -28.40 15.76 16.57
C LEU A 271 -27.15 15.71 17.45
N LYS A 272 -27.20 16.39 18.58
CA LYS A 272 -26.11 16.32 19.55
C LYS A 272 -26.20 15.05 20.37
N ASP A 273 -25.05 14.57 20.85
CA ASP A 273 -25.01 13.31 21.61
C ASP A 273 -25.82 13.36 22.91
N HIS A 274 -25.81 14.49 23.61
CA HIS A 274 -26.52 14.67 24.88
C HIS A 274 -28.02 15.01 24.72
N GLU A 275 -28.56 15.04 23.50
CA GLU A 275 -29.97 15.36 23.30
C GLU A 275 -30.89 14.17 23.61
N ASP A 276 -31.94 14.44 24.38
CA ASP A 276 -33.04 13.49 24.62
C ASP A 276 -33.99 13.38 23.41
N GLU A 277 -34.80 12.32 23.41
CA GLU A 277 -35.84 12.03 22.42
C GLU A 277 -35.35 12.04 20.95
N LYS A 278 -34.09 11.64 20.70
CA LYS A 278 -33.48 11.66 19.35
C LYS A 278 -34.37 11.02 18.28
N GLU A 279 -34.99 9.88 18.57
CA GLU A 279 -35.89 9.17 17.65
C GLU A 279 -37.10 10.00 17.21
N LYS A 280 -37.76 10.66 18.16
CA LYS A 280 -38.94 11.49 17.92
C LYS A 280 -38.57 12.73 17.10
N LYS A 281 -37.42 13.35 17.38
CA LYS A 281 -36.88 14.45 16.58
C LYS A 281 -36.68 14.05 15.12
N ILE A 282 -36.14 12.85 14.88
CA ILE A 282 -35.90 12.32 13.53
C ILE A 282 -37.21 12.08 12.81
N GLN A 283 -38.16 11.40 13.46
CA GLN A 283 -39.47 11.14 12.88
C GLN A 283 -40.19 12.45 12.51
N ASN A 284 -40.15 13.45 13.39
CA ASN A 284 -40.73 14.76 13.14
C ASN A 284 -40.04 15.48 11.98
N TRP A 285 -38.70 15.46 11.93
CA TRP A 285 -37.94 16.02 10.82
C TRP A 285 -38.24 15.32 9.49
N MET A 286 -38.29 13.99 9.48
CA MET A 286 -38.62 13.20 8.28
C MET A 286 -40.04 13.51 7.80
N LYS A 287 -41.01 13.55 8.72
CA LYS A 287 -42.42 13.87 8.40
C LYS A 287 -42.55 15.30 7.85
N LYS A 288 -41.98 16.29 8.53
CA LYS A 288 -41.99 17.71 8.11
C LYS A 288 -41.41 17.91 6.71
N ASN A 289 -40.38 17.14 6.38
CA ASN A 289 -39.63 17.30 5.13
C ASN A 289 -40.02 16.29 4.04
N GLN A 290 -40.98 15.40 4.30
CA GLN A 290 -41.42 14.32 3.42
C GLN A 290 -40.27 13.38 3.02
N ILE A 291 -39.34 13.13 3.95
CA ILE A 291 -38.18 12.26 3.74
C ILE A 291 -38.55 10.83 4.09
N ARG A 292 -38.15 9.88 3.23
CA ARG A 292 -38.26 8.44 3.46
C ARG A 292 -36.88 7.83 3.57
N PHE A 293 -36.81 6.66 4.20
CA PHE A 293 -35.58 5.86 4.12
C PHE A 293 -35.27 5.48 2.66
N PRO A 294 -33.98 5.34 2.31
CA PRO A 294 -32.82 5.50 3.20
C PRO A 294 -32.45 6.96 3.45
N ILE A 295 -31.76 7.25 4.56
CA ILE A 295 -31.13 8.54 4.87
C ILE A 295 -29.62 8.36 5.07
N ILE A 296 -28.85 9.44 5.04
CA ILE A 296 -27.41 9.40 5.29
C ILE A 296 -27.11 9.92 6.69
N ALA A 297 -26.33 9.18 7.46
CA ALA A 297 -25.78 9.61 8.74
C ALA A 297 -24.28 9.87 8.58
N LYS A 298 -23.81 11.03 9.05
CA LYS A 298 -22.40 11.42 9.05
C LYS A 298 -22.04 12.02 10.41
N PRO A 299 -20.85 11.77 10.97
CA PRO A 299 -20.36 12.58 12.10
C PRO A 299 -20.36 14.05 11.70
N ASP A 300 -20.79 14.94 12.60
CA ASP A 300 -20.77 16.38 12.32
C ASP A 300 -19.34 16.87 12.06
N VAL A 301 -18.39 16.44 12.89
CA VAL A 301 -16.95 16.66 12.70
C VAL A 301 -16.29 15.41 12.13
N GLY A 302 -15.61 15.54 10.98
CA GLY A 302 -14.88 14.42 10.36
C GLY A 302 -14.69 14.58 8.85
N GLU A 303 -13.75 13.82 8.28
CA GLU A 303 -13.30 13.96 6.89
C GLU A 303 -13.33 12.64 6.09
N ARG A 304 -13.22 12.73 4.76
CA ARG A 304 -12.97 11.59 3.84
C ARG A 304 -13.98 10.43 3.93
N GLY A 305 -15.22 10.70 4.30
CA GLY A 305 -16.27 9.70 4.41
C GLY A 305 -16.17 8.79 5.65
N PHE A 306 -15.37 9.19 6.66
CA PHE A 306 -15.26 8.47 7.92
C PHE A 306 -16.64 8.33 8.61
N LEU A 307 -17.01 7.09 8.95
CA LEU A 307 -18.31 6.72 9.56
C LEU A 307 -19.55 7.20 8.81
N VAL A 308 -19.45 7.49 7.51
CA VAL A 308 -20.63 7.81 6.71
C VAL A 308 -21.41 6.54 6.43
N GLN A 309 -22.66 6.49 6.90
CA GLN A 309 -23.52 5.33 6.77
C GLN A 309 -24.83 5.67 6.07
N LYS A 310 -25.30 4.74 5.25
CA LYS A 310 -26.62 4.79 4.64
C LYS A 310 -27.57 3.96 5.49
N ILE A 311 -28.51 4.64 6.13
CA ILE A 311 -29.44 4.05 7.09
C ILE A 311 -30.74 3.71 6.35
N HIS A 312 -31.15 2.45 6.42
CA HIS A 312 -32.30 1.91 5.71
C HIS A 312 -33.56 1.80 6.56
N ASN A 313 -33.43 1.84 7.89
CA ASN A 313 -34.53 1.69 8.83
C ASN A 313 -34.18 2.30 10.19
N GLN A 314 -35.18 2.40 11.07
CA GLN A 314 -35.04 2.95 12.41
C GLN A 314 -34.03 2.17 13.28
N LYS A 315 -34.02 0.83 13.18
CA LYS A 315 -33.17 -0.03 14.04
C LYS A 315 -31.68 0.22 13.80
N GLU A 316 -31.29 0.41 12.54
CA GLU A 316 -29.91 0.73 12.17
C GLU A 316 -29.42 2.03 12.80
N PHE A 317 -30.30 3.04 12.84
CA PHE A 317 -30.01 4.31 13.48
C PHE A 317 -29.85 4.17 15.01
N SER A 318 -30.72 3.42 15.70
CA SER A 318 -30.65 3.29 17.15
C SER A 318 -29.36 2.58 17.56
N LYS A 319 -28.95 1.57 16.76
CA LYS A 319 -27.66 0.90 16.90
C LYS A 319 -26.49 1.86 16.70
N LEU A 320 -26.53 2.70 15.67
CA LEU A 320 -25.47 3.67 15.37
C LEU A 320 -25.17 4.58 16.57
N PHE A 321 -26.21 5.07 17.23
CA PHE A 321 -26.07 5.99 18.36
C PHE A 321 -25.61 5.30 19.64
N GLN A 322 -25.97 4.04 19.84
CA GLN A 322 -25.44 3.24 20.94
C GLN A 322 -23.95 2.96 20.76
N THR A 323 -23.51 2.66 19.53
CA THR A 323 -22.11 2.36 19.23
C THR A 323 -21.22 3.61 19.25
N TYR A 324 -21.73 4.77 18.81
CA TYR A 324 -20.95 5.99 18.64
C TYR A 324 -21.61 7.20 19.32
N PRO A 325 -21.24 7.51 20.58
CA PRO A 325 -21.75 8.66 21.33
C PRO A 325 -21.07 9.95 20.86
N ILE A 326 -21.51 10.46 19.72
CA ILE A 326 -21.00 11.68 19.07
C ILE A 326 -22.14 12.46 18.43
N ASP A 327 -21.84 13.69 18.00
CA ASP A 327 -22.78 14.52 17.25
C ASP A 327 -22.94 14.00 15.81
N TRP A 328 -24.18 13.82 15.39
CA TRP A 328 -24.54 13.23 14.10
C TRP A 328 -25.32 14.23 13.24
N LEU A 329 -24.87 14.35 11.99
CA LEU A 329 -25.59 15.02 10.92
C LEU A 329 -26.36 13.98 10.10
N LEU A 330 -27.69 14.00 10.21
CA LEU A 330 -28.58 13.23 9.35
C LEU A 330 -28.95 14.06 8.13
N GLN A 331 -28.89 13.49 6.93
CA GLN A 331 -29.12 14.18 5.67
C GLN A 331 -30.03 13.34 4.77
N GLU A 332 -30.90 14.00 4.01
CA GLU A 332 -31.74 13.34 3.01
C GLU A 332 -30.87 12.60 1.99
N TYR A 333 -31.31 11.42 1.56
CA TYR A 333 -30.59 10.68 0.55
C TYR A 333 -30.92 11.20 -0.85
N VAL A 334 -30.05 12.03 -1.40
CA VAL A 334 -30.14 12.47 -2.80
C VAL A 334 -29.71 11.32 -3.70
N LYS A 335 -30.65 10.73 -4.45
CA LYS A 335 -30.45 9.45 -5.16
C LYS A 335 -29.36 9.49 -6.25
N GLY A 336 -29.16 10.63 -6.91
CA GLY A 336 -28.32 10.73 -8.11
C GLY A 336 -29.08 10.29 -9.38
N PRO A 337 -28.40 9.82 -10.44
CA PRO A 337 -27.19 9.00 -10.35
C PRO A 337 -25.87 9.78 -10.40
N PHE A 338 -25.91 11.07 -10.71
CA PHE A 338 -24.72 11.88 -10.92
C PHE A 338 -24.25 12.55 -9.63
N GLU A 339 -22.94 12.70 -9.51
CA GLU A 339 -22.29 13.50 -8.47
C GLU A 339 -21.11 14.23 -9.10
N VAL A 340 -21.01 15.53 -8.83
CA VAL A 340 -19.91 16.37 -9.31
C VAL A 340 -19.29 17.15 -8.15
N GLY A 341 -17.99 17.37 -8.21
CA GLY A 341 -17.29 18.35 -7.40
C GLY A 341 -17.08 19.62 -8.20
N VAL A 342 -17.76 20.71 -7.84
CA VAL A 342 -17.58 22.02 -8.50
C VAL A 342 -16.67 22.88 -7.64
N PHE A 343 -15.51 23.23 -8.19
CA PHE A 343 -14.47 23.97 -7.48
C PHE A 343 -14.64 25.46 -7.75
N TYR A 344 -14.90 26.23 -6.70
CA TYR A 344 -15.15 27.67 -6.73
C TYR A 344 -13.98 28.42 -6.09
N PHE A 345 -13.69 29.60 -6.63
CA PHE A 345 -12.83 30.57 -5.95
C PHE A 345 -13.26 32.01 -6.21
N ARG A 346 -12.90 32.92 -5.31
CA ARG A 346 -13.07 34.36 -5.45
C ARG A 346 -11.93 35.09 -4.76
N HIS A 347 -11.31 36.04 -5.45
CA HIS A 347 -10.38 36.96 -4.79
C HIS A 347 -11.16 37.89 -3.85
N PRO A 348 -10.68 38.18 -2.62
CA PRO A 348 -11.47 38.96 -1.66
C PRO A 348 -11.90 40.35 -2.13
N ASN A 349 -11.15 40.94 -3.07
CA ASN A 349 -11.41 42.26 -3.63
C ASN A 349 -12.18 42.20 -4.96
N ALA A 350 -12.56 41.01 -5.43
CA ALA A 350 -13.34 40.84 -6.66
C ALA A 350 -14.84 40.81 -6.34
N GLU A 351 -15.65 41.45 -7.19
CA GLU A 351 -17.11 41.46 -7.03
C GLU A 351 -17.75 40.09 -7.23
N LYS A 352 -17.18 39.27 -8.13
CA LYS A 352 -17.68 37.94 -8.49
C LYS A 352 -16.60 36.90 -8.39
N GLY A 353 -16.99 35.70 -7.97
CA GLY A 353 -16.15 34.52 -8.04
C GLY A 353 -16.04 33.92 -9.44
N ASN A 354 -15.38 32.76 -9.52
CA ASN A 354 -15.14 32.02 -10.74
C ASN A 354 -15.10 30.51 -10.43
N LEU A 355 -15.37 29.69 -11.44
CA LEU A 355 -15.29 28.24 -11.35
C LEU A 355 -13.93 27.74 -11.85
N PHE A 356 -13.15 27.22 -10.92
CA PHE A 356 -11.83 26.66 -11.19
C PHE A 356 -11.92 25.36 -11.99
N SER A 357 -12.83 24.47 -11.64
CA SER A 357 -13.05 23.19 -12.32
C SER A 357 -14.39 22.56 -11.98
N ILE A 358 -14.80 21.60 -12.80
CA ILE A 358 -15.87 20.64 -12.48
C ILE A 358 -15.25 19.25 -12.56
N THR A 359 -15.40 18.45 -11.50
CA THR A 359 -15.01 17.03 -11.49
C THR A 359 -16.26 16.17 -11.54
N ASP A 360 -16.37 15.26 -12.50
CA ASP A 360 -17.41 14.24 -12.49
C ASP A 360 -16.94 12.99 -11.73
N LYS A 361 -17.78 12.53 -10.80
CA LYS A 361 -17.51 11.38 -9.96
C LYS A 361 -18.24 10.17 -10.52
N VAL A 362 -17.52 9.39 -11.31
CA VAL A 362 -18.05 8.19 -11.95
C VAL A 362 -18.02 7.04 -10.95
N PHE A 363 -19.20 6.64 -10.48
CA PHE A 363 -19.36 5.50 -9.58
C PHE A 363 -18.97 4.19 -10.28
N PRO A 364 -18.28 3.27 -9.57
CA PRO A 364 -17.77 2.06 -10.19
C PRO A 364 -18.90 1.09 -10.53
N LYS A 365 -18.86 0.58 -11.77
CA LYS A 365 -19.86 -0.34 -12.33
C LYS A 365 -19.17 -1.47 -13.06
N LEU A 366 -19.72 -2.69 -12.98
CA LEU A 366 -19.27 -3.84 -13.75
C LEU A 366 -20.30 -4.22 -14.78
N THR A 367 -19.85 -4.58 -15.98
CA THR A 367 -20.68 -5.20 -17.01
C THR A 367 -20.38 -6.70 -17.04
N GLY A 368 -21.42 -7.52 -16.96
CA GLY A 368 -21.30 -8.97 -17.01
C GLY A 368 -20.91 -9.49 -18.40
N ASP A 369 -20.12 -10.55 -18.41
CA ASP A 369 -19.80 -11.34 -19.60
C ASP A 369 -20.68 -12.60 -19.73
N GLY A 370 -21.50 -12.90 -18.71
CA GLY A 370 -22.38 -14.06 -18.63
C GLY A 370 -21.74 -15.31 -18.01
N ASN A 371 -20.43 -15.31 -17.78
CA ASN A 371 -19.67 -16.51 -17.37
C ASN A 371 -18.83 -16.28 -16.10
N SER A 372 -18.22 -15.11 -15.97
CA SER A 372 -17.33 -14.78 -14.87
C SER A 372 -18.10 -14.30 -13.64
N THR A 373 -17.61 -14.68 -12.46
CA THR A 373 -18.09 -14.14 -11.19
C THR A 373 -17.71 -12.66 -11.04
N ILE A 374 -18.41 -11.93 -10.19
CA ILE A 374 -18.08 -10.55 -9.84
C ILE A 374 -16.62 -10.43 -9.38
N GLU A 375 -16.13 -11.38 -8.57
CA GLU A 375 -14.73 -11.38 -8.13
C GLU A 375 -13.76 -11.42 -9.31
N THR A 376 -13.97 -12.35 -10.25
CA THR A 376 -13.14 -12.51 -11.45
C THR A 376 -13.19 -11.26 -12.33
N LEU A 377 -14.39 -10.69 -12.51
CA LEU A 377 -14.57 -9.44 -13.27
C LEU A 377 -13.80 -8.27 -12.64
N ILE A 378 -13.83 -8.11 -11.31
CA ILE A 378 -13.05 -7.06 -10.61
C ILE A 378 -11.55 -7.30 -10.78
N ARG A 379 -11.10 -8.55 -10.58
CA ARG A 379 -9.69 -8.94 -10.66
C ARG A 379 -9.09 -8.70 -12.04
N ASN A 380 -9.89 -8.88 -13.09
CA ASN A 380 -9.48 -8.71 -14.47
C ASN A 380 -9.78 -7.31 -15.03
N HIS A 381 -10.56 -6.48 -14.32
CA HIS A 381 -10.90 -5.13 -14.78
C HIS A 381 -9.64 -4.26 -14.94
N PRO A 382 -9.48 -3.50 -16.05
CA PRO A 382 -8.29 -2.65 -16.30
C PRO A 382 -7.97 -1.59 -15.24
N ARG A 383 -8.94 -1.30 -14.37
CA ARG A 383 -8.89 -0.26 -13.32
C ARG A 383 -9.15 -0.84 -11.92
N TYR A 384 -10.31 -1.46 -11.70
CA TYR A 384 -10.72 -1.92 -10.36
C TYR A 384 -9.78 -2.96 -9.74
N ARG A 385 -8.99 -3.69 -10.54
CA ARG A 385 -7.95 -4.60 -10.04
C ARG A 385 -6.91 -3.91 -9.14
N PHE A 386 -6.66 -2.61 -9.32
CA PHE A 386 -5.70 -1.87 -8.48
C PHE A 386 -6.24 -1.54 -7.08
N GLN A 387 -7.55 -1.69 -6.90
CA GLN A 387 -8.32 -1.48 -5.67
C GLN A 387 -9.16 -2.72 -5.34
N PHE A 388 -8.66 -3.90 -5.74
CA PHE A 388 -9.37 -5.18 -5.64
C PHE A 388 -9.89 -5.44 -4.23
N GLU A 389 -9.07 -5.26 -3.19
CA GLU A 389 -9.47 -5.50 -1.79
C GLU A 389 -10.61 -4.59 -1.33
N THR A 390 -10.60 -3.32 -1.76
CA THR A 390 -11.70 -2.39 -1.46
C THR A 390 -13.00 -2.86 -2.09
N HIS A 391 -12.98 -3.19 -3.38
CA HIS A 391 -14.17 -3.69 -4.07
C HIS A 391 -14.62 -5.05 -3.54
N LYS A 392 -13.68 -5.92 -3.14
CA LYS A 392 -13.97 -7.20 -2.50
C LYS A 392 -14.75 -7.00 -1.21
N LYS A 393 -14.32 -6.08 -0.34
CA LYS A 393 -15.01 -5.74 0.91
C LYS A 393 -16.43 -5.22 0.65
N HIS A 394 -16.61 -4.31 -0.31
CA HIS A 394 -17.93 -3.76 -0.64
C HIS A 394 -18.92 -4.80 -1.17
N ASN A 395 -18.43 -5.83 -1.86
CA ASN A 395 -19.27 -6.78 -2.58
C ASN A 395 -19.21 -8.18 -1.95
N GLN A 396 -18.75 -8.32 -0.70
CA GLN A 396 -18.43 -9.60 -0.05
C GLN A 396 -19.56 -10.65 -0.14
N PHE A 397 -20.83 -10.22 -0.08
CA PHE A 397 -22.00 -11.10 -0.16
C PHE A 397 -22.44 -11.47 -1.58
N HIS A 398 -21.80 -10.91 -2.60
CA HIS A 398 -22.17 -11.08 -4.01
C HIS A 398 -21.01 -11.56 -4.89
N LEU A 399 -19.80 -11.74 -4.34
CA LEU A 399 -18.57 -12.02 -5.12
C LEU A 399 -18.68 -13.21 -6.08
N GLN A 400 -19.39 -14.27 -5.68
CA GLN A 400 -19.53 -15.50 -6.48
C GLN A 400 -20.69 -15.44 -7.49
N LYS A 401 -21.45 -14.35 -7.52
CA LYS A 401 -22.56 -14.19 -8.47
C LYS A 401 -22.00 -13.94 -9.88
N VAL A 402 -22.58 -14.59 -10.87
CA VAL A 402 -22.33 -14.31 -12.29
C VAL A 402 -23.32 -13.24 -12.77
N VAL A 403 -22.80 -12.22 -13.45
CA VAL A 403 -23.62 -11.14 -14.01
C VAL A 403 -23.97 -11.50 -15.45
N PRO A 404 -25.25 -11.49 -15.85
CA PRO A 404 -25.65 -11.75 -17.23
C PRO A 404 -24.91 -10.88 -18.24
N LYS A 405 -24.65 -11.44 -19.42
CA LYS A 405 -23.94 -10.74 -20.50
C LYS A 405 -24.63 -9.41 -20.83
N GLY A 406 -23.86 -8.33 -20.84
CA GLY A 406 -24.35 -6.97 -21.16
C GLY A 406 -25.09 -6.26 -20.02
N LYS A 407 -25.39 -6.95 -18.90
CA LYS A 407 -26.01 -6.30 -17.73
C LYS A 407 -24.94 -5.57 -16.91
N THR A 408 -25.20 -4.30 -16.63
CA THR A 408 -24.33 -3.49 -15.77
C THR A 408 -24.87 -3.42 -14.34
N ILE A 409 -24.00 -3.60 -13.35
CA ILE A 409 -24.32 -3.48 -11.92
C ILE A 409 -23.37 -2.49 -11.22
N PRO A 410 -23.83 -1.72 -10.23
CA PRO A 410 -22.94 -0.91 -9.40
C PRO A 410 -22.15 -1.81 -8.44
N ILE A 411 -20.87 -1.50 -8.22
CA ILE A 411 -19.99 -2.20 -7.26
C ILE A 411 -19.41 -1.28 -6.18
N GLY A 412 -19.97 -0.07 -6.09
CA GLY A 412 -19.67 0.95 -5.10
C GLY A 412 -20.68 2.09 -5.20
N SER A 413 -20.90 2.78 -4.08
CA SER A 413 -21.94 3.81 -3.94
C SER A 413 -21.45 5.13 -3.36
N ILE A 414 -20.14 5.26 -3.09
CA ILE A 414 -19.52 6.41 -2.44
C ILE A 414 -18.63 7.15 -3.44
N GLY A 415 -18.78 8.47 -3.53
CA GLY A 415 -18.03 9.37 -4.41
C GLY A 415 -16.60 9.65 -3.92
N ASN A 416 -15.86 8.60 -3.53
CA ASN A 416 -14.49 8.69 -3.02
C ASN A 416 -13.56 7.82 -3.87
N HIS A 417 -12.42 8.39 -4.30
CA HIS A 417 -11.42 7.68 -5.11
C HIS A 417 -10.90 6.41 -4.43
N ILE A 418 -10.63 6.45 -3.12
CA ILE A 418 -10.15 5.27 -2.35
C ILE A 418 -11.17 4.14 -2.39
N GLN A 419 -12.46 4.47 -2.52
CA GLN A 419 -13.60 3.55 -2.60
C GLN A 419 -13.89 3.05 -4.03
N GLY A 420 -13.05 3.41 -5.00
CA GLY A 420 -13.14 2.96 -6.40
C GLY A 420 -13.82 3.93 -7.36
N CYS A 421 -14.29 5.10 -6.88
CA CYS A 421 -14.83 6.13 -7.74
C CYS A 421 -13.74 6.67 -8.68
N LEU A 422 -14.09 6.88 -9.95
CA LEU A 422 -13.23 7.53 -10.92
C LEU A 422 -13.55 9.02 -10.92
N PHE A 423 -12.53 9.86 -10.82
CA PHE A 423 -12.65 11.29 -11.00
C PHE A 423 -12.22 11.63 -12.42
N GLN A 424 -13.13 12.23 -13.17
CA GLN A 424 -12.88 12.68 -14.53
C GLN A 424 -13.15 14.18 -14.63
N ASP A 425 -12.54 14.83 -15.61
CA ASP A 425 -12.83 16.21 -15.94
C ASP A 425 -14.28 16.34 -16.40
N GLY A 426 -15.02 17.18 -15.70
CA GLY A 426 -16.45 17.39 -15.84
C GLY A 426 -16.80 18.62 -16.66
N GLU A 427 -15.88 19.13 -17.49
CA GLU A 427 -16.08 20.38 -18.24
C GLU A 427 -17.30 20.32 -19.17
N SER A 428 -17.70 19.12 -19.62
CA SER A 428 -18.94 18.91 -20.38
C SER A 428 -20.23 19.33 -19.65
N TYR A 429 -20.22 19.42 -18.31
CA TYR A 429 -21.34 19.96 -17.54
C TYR A 429 -21.35 21.49 -17.51
N ARG A 430 -20.24 22.17 -17.82
CA ARG A 430 -20.17 23.63 -17.73
C ARG A 430 -21.03 24.26 -18.82
N THR A 431 -21.96 25.09 -18.40
CA THR A 431 -22.65 26.06 -19.24
C THR A 431 -22.58 27.40 -18.55
N ARG A 432 -22.77 28.49 -19.29
CA ARG A 432 -22.87 29.83 -18.73
C ARG A 432 -23.93 29.93 -17.62
N ILE A 433 -25.08 29.29 -17.82
CA ILE A 433 -26.20 29.33 -16.86
C ILE A 433 -25.85 28.60 -15.55
N LEU A 434 -25.27 27.40 -15.64
CA LEU A 434 -24.82 26.67 -14.45
C LEU A 434 -23.71 27.47 -13.74
N GLU A 435 -22.75 28.00 -14.48
CA GLU A 435 -21.63 28.76 -13.94
C GLU A 435 -22.10 29.99 -13.17
N GLU A 436 -22.97 30.81 -13.77
CA GLU A 436 -23.58 31.98 -13.11
C GLU A 436 -24.35 31.56 -11.83
N GLN A 437 -25.05 30.44 -11.86
CA GLN A 437 -25.80 29.93 -10.71
C GLN A 437 -24.89 29.49 -9.57
N ILE A 438 -23.82 28.74 -9.85
CA ILE A 438 -22.86 28.31 -8.81
C ILE A 438 -22.06 29.50 -8.29
N ILE A 439 -21.64 30.43 -9.16
CA ILE A 439 -20.96 31.66 -8.74
C ILE A 439 -21.87 32.45 -7.79
N LYS A 440 -23.16 32.64 -8.11
CA LYS A 440 -24.12 33.28 -7.21
C LYS A 440 -24.21 32.60 -5.85
N ILE A 441 -24.23 31.27 -5.81
CA ILE A 441 -24.24 30.49 -4.57
C ILE A 441 -22.95 30.73 -3.78
N GLY A 442 -21.78 30.59 -4.42
CA GLY A 442 -20.47 30.83 -3.80
C GLY A 442 -20.32 32.26 -3.29
N ASP A 443 -20.74 33.24 -4.07
CA ASP A 443 -20.67 34.67 -3.74
C ASP A 443 -21.51 35.02 -2.50
N SER A 444 -22.67 34.38 -2.38
CA SER A 444 -23.59 34.54 -1.24
C SER A 444 -23.20 33.75 0.00
N THR A 445 -22.25 32.82 -0.12
CA THR A 445 -21.77 32.01 1.01
C THR A 445 -20.79 32.83 1.85
N LYS A 446 -21.27 33.36 2.98
CA LYS A 446 -20.52 34.35 3.79
C LYS A 446 -19.17 33.82 4.24
N GLY A 447 -18.09 34.55 3.93
CA GLY A 447 -16.73 34.21 4.35
C GLY A 447 -16.13 33.00 3.63
N PHE A 448 -16.74 32.54 2.54
CA PHE A 448 -16.21 31.49 1.66
C PHE A 448 -15.63 32.11 0.38
N TYR A 449 -14.38 31.76 0.08
CA TYR A 449 -13.63 32.30 -1.07
C TYR A 449 -12.94 31.22 -1.89
N PHE A 450 -12.80 30.00 -1.38
CA PHE A 450 -12.07 28.95 -2.07
C PHE A 450 -12.48 27.58 -1.55
N GLY A 451 -12.93 26.70 -2.43
CA GLY A 451 -13.19 25.32 -2.07
C GLY A 451 -14.10 24.60 -3.06
N ARG A 452 -14.60 23.43 -2.66
CA ARG A 452 -15.35 22.53 -3.53
C ARG A 452 -16.74 22.23 -2.99
N PHE A 453 -17.75 22.53 -3.80
CA PHE A 453 -19.11 22.04 -3.60
C PHE A 453 -19.22 20.62 -4.14
N ASP A 454 -19.61 19.67 -3.31
CA ASP A 454 -20.01 18.34 -3.77
C ASP A 454 -21.53 18.34 -3.99
N ILE A 455 -21.95 18.09 -5.23
CA ILE A 455 -23.31 18.28 -5.72
C ILE A 455 -23.84 16.97 -6.29
N ARG A 456 -25.08 16.62 -5.97
CA ARG A 456 -25.81 15.49 -6.57
C ARG A 456 -27.04 15.96 -7.34
N PHE A 457 -27.31 15.30 -8.46
CA PHE A 457 -28.43 15.59 -9.34
C PHE A 457 -28.85 14.33 -10.14
N SER A 458 -30.05 14.38 -10.73
CA SER A 458 -30.63 13.25 -11.46
C SER A 458 -30.69 13.46 -12.97
N ASN A 459 -30.76 14.71 -13.43
CA ASN A 459 -30.87 15.06 -14.84
C ASN A 459 -29.78 16.06 -15.23
N GLN A 460 -28.97 15.69 -16.23
CA GLN A 460 -27.85 16.51 -16.71
C GLN A 460 -28.32 17.83 -17.33
N THR A 461 -29.39 17.82 -18.11
CA THR A 461 -29.94 19.01 -18.76
C THR A 461 -30.46 20.03 -17.75
N ASP A 462 -31.15 19.57 -16.69
CA ASP A 462 -31.58 20.46 -15.62
C ASP A 462 -30.39 21.04 -14.85
N PHE A 463 -29.39 20.20 -14.55
CA PHE A 463 -28.17 20.65 -13.89
C PHE A 463 -27.44 21.70 -14.71
N GLN A 464 -27.26 21.48 -16.01
CA GLN A 464 -26.69 22.45 -16.95
C GLN A 464 -27.53 23.75 -17.05
N LYS A 465 -28.80 23.75 -16.66
CA LYS A 465 -29.63 24.96 -16.54
C LYS A 465 -29.60 25.58 -15.15
N GLY A 466 -28.73 25.10 -14.26
CA GLY A 466 -28.65 25.56 -12.87
C GLY A 466 -29.83 25.14 -11.99
N LYS A 467 -30.54 24.05 -12.36
CA LYS A 467 -31.77 23.59 -11.68
C LYS A 467 -31.61 22.17 -11.12
N ASN A 468 -32.52 21.81 -10.19
CA ASN A 468 -32.74 20.44 -9.71
C ASN A 468 -31.49 19.69 -9.22
N PHE A 469 -30.60 20.40 -8.51
CA PHE A 469 -29.43 19.81 -7.85
C PHE A 469 -29.43 20.10 -6.35
N LYS A 470 -28.67 19.30 -5.61
CA LYS A 470 -28.46 19.47 -4.17
C LYS A 470 -26.99 19.42 -3.81
N ILE A 471 -26.52 20.43 -3.09
CA ILE A 471 -25.22 20.45 -2.43
C ILE A 471 -25.32 19.56 -1.19
N ILE A 472 -24.46 18.54 -1.14
CA ILE A 472 -24.40 17.57 -0.04
C ILE A 472 -23.25 17.86 0.93
N GLU A 473 -22.22 18.57 0.47
CA GLU A 473 -21.02 18.92 1.23
C GLU A 473 -20.33 20.13 0.58
N LEU A 474 -19.70 20.95 1.42
CA LEU A 474 -18.82 22.04 1.00
C LEU A 474 -17.49 21.87 1.73
N ASN A 475 -16.40 21.75 0.95
CA ASN A 475 -15.06 21.54 1.47
C ASN A 475 -14.24 22.83 1.37
N GLY A 476 -13.50 23.17 2.42
CA GLY A 476 -12.71 24.39 2.52
C GLY A 476 -11.34 24.32 1.83
N VAL A 477 -10.32 24.93 2.47
CA VAL A 477 -8.97 25.13 1.90
C VAL A 477 -8.20 23.83 1.63
N THR A 478 -8.54 22.76 2.36
CA THR A 478 -7.94 21.42 2.20
C THR A 478 -8.54 20.63 1.04
N SER A 479 -9.59 21.17 0.41
CA SER A 479 -10.16 20.56 -0.78
C SER A 479 -9.22 20.68 -1.96
N GLU A 480 -9.26 19.67 -2.82
CA GLU A 480 -8.48 19.60 -4.04
C GLU A 480 -9.40 19.50 -5.25
N SER A 481 -8.97 20.13 -6.34
CA SER A 481 -9.56 20.03 -7.66
C SER A 481 -9.35 18.63 -8.19
N THR A 482 -10.28 17.74 -7.86
CA THR A 482 -10.15 16.29 -8.07
C THR A 482 -10.09 15.86 -9.53
N ASN A 483 -10.44 16.73 -10.49
CA ASN A 483 -10.25 16.48 -11.92
C ASN A 483 -8.77 16.34 -12.30
N LEU A 484 -7.83 16.81 -11.46
CA LEU A 484 -6.41 16.59 -11.67
C LEU A 484 -6.01 15.10 -11.67
N TYR A 485 -6.88 14.22 -11.15
CA TYR A 485 -6.71 12.77 -11.18
C TYR A 485 -7.31 12.10 -12.42
N ASP A 486 -7.83 12.86 -13.39
CA ASP A 486 -8.38 12.29 -14.61
C ASP A 486 -7.29 11.47 -15.33
N PRO A 487 -7.51 10.17 -15.58
CA PRO A 487 -6.55 9.32 -16.28
C PRO A 487 -6.25 9.77 -17.72
N LYS A 488 -7.03 10.69 -18.29
CA LYS A 488 -6.79 11.31 -19.60
C LYS A 488 -5.79 12.47 -19.54
N PHE A 489 -5.56 13.05 -18.36
CA PHE A 489 -4.62 14.16 -18.22
C PHE A 489 -3.17 13.66 -18.25
N SER A 490 -2.30 14.45 -18.88
CA SER A 490 -0.87 14.28 -18.74
C SER A 490 -0.42 14.70 -17.33
N ILE A 491 0.73 14.16 -16.89
CA ILE A 491 1.32 14.52 -15.61
C ILE A 491 1.49 16.05 -15.49
N LEU A 492 1.94 16.72 -16.56
CA LEU A 492 2.12 18.17 -16.60
C LEU A 492 0.78 18.93 -16.42
N GLN A 493 -0.30 18.45 -17.03
CA GLN A 493 -1.62 19.05 -16.87
C GLN A 493 -2.11 18.93 -15.41
N SER A 494 -2.02 17.75 -14.80
CA SER A 494 -2.38 17.53 -13.40
C SER A 494 -1.61 18.46 -12.45
N TYR A 495 -0.29 18.58 -12.63
CA TYR A 495 0.53 19.47 -11.80
C TYR A 495 0.28 20.95 -12.09
N SER A 496 -0.03 21.34 -13.33
CA SER A 496 -0.43 22.71 -13.65
C SER A 496 -1.68 23.12 -12.87
N ILE A 497 -2.68 22.25 -12.78
CA ILE A 497 -3.89 22.46 -11.97
C ILE A 497 -3.51 22.58 -10.48
N LEU A 498 -2.70 21.65 -9.97
CA LEU A 498 -2.27 21.65 -8.57
C LEU A 498 -1.51 22.93 -8.20
N PHE A 499 -0.54 23.36 -9.01
CA PHE A 499 0.23 24.58 -8.77
C PHE A 499 -0.63 25.83 -8.85
N LYS A 500 -1.55 25.90 -9.83
CA LYS A 500 -2.50 27.03 -9.94
C LYS A 500 -3.39 27.11 -8.71
N GLN A 501 -3.88 25.96 -8.23
CA GLN A 501 -4.69 25.87 -7.02
C GLN A 501 -3.94 26.43 -5.80
N TRP A 502 -2.71 25.98 -5.56
CA TRP A 502 -1.91 26.46 -4.43
C TRP A 502 -1.54 27.93 -4.52
N LYS A 503 -1.30 28.45 -5.73
CA LYS A 503 -1.11 29.89 -5.95
C LYS A 503 -2.33 30.69 -5.47
N LEU A 504 -3.54 30.26 -5.85
CA LEU A 504 -4.79 30.91 -5.43
C LEU A 504 -4.98 30.91 -3.91
N ILE A 505 -4.65 29.80 -3.24
CA ILE A 505 -4.71 29.70 -1.77
C ILE A 505 -3.87 30.81 -1.11
N TYR A 506 -2.63 31.01 -1.56
CA TYR A 506 -1.76 32.05 -1.02
C TYR A 506 -2.22 33.46 -1.38
N GLU A 507 -2.68 33.68 -2.62
CA GLU A 507 -3.22 34.97 -3.07
C GLU A 507 -4.43 35.40 -2.23
N ILE A 508 -5.43 34.52 -2.13
CA ILE A 508 -6.67 34.79 -1.38
C ILE A 508 -6.36 34.95 0.11
N GLY A 509 -5.59 34.02 0.69
CA GLY A 509 -5.26 34.04 2.12
C GLY A 509 -4.48 35.30 2.53
N SER A 510 -3.53 35.75 1.70
CA SER A 510 -2.74 36.96 1.97
C SER A 510 -3.55 38.25 1.84
N VAL A 511 -4.49 38.31 0.89
CA VAL A 511 -5.40 39.46 0.77
C VAL A 511 -6.38 39.48 1.94
N ASN A 512 -6.98 38.35 2.31
CA ASN A 512 -7.86 38.29 3.48
C ASN A 512 -7.14 38.69 4.78
N PHE A 513 -5.88 38.29 4.94
CA PHE A 513 -5.06 38.73 6.06
C PHE A 513 -4.86 40.25 6.06
N ARG A 514 -4.54 40.85 4.91
CA ARG A 514 -4.41 42.31 4.77
C ARG A 514 -5.73 43.05 5.01
N ASN A 515 -6.87 42.41 4.71
CA ASN A 515 -8.21 42.92 5.00
C ASN A 515 -8.61 42.75 6.49
N GLY A 516 -7.68 42.40 7.38
CA GLY A 516 -7.89 42.36 8.83
C GLY A 516 -8.23 40.98 9.43
N ASN A 517 -8.28 39.92 8.63
CA ASN A 517 -8.53 38.57 9.15
C ASN A 517 -7.29 38.04 9.88
N LYS A 518 -7.47 37.60 11.13
CA LYS A 518 -6.35 37.15 11.98
C LYS A 518 -5.86 35.77 11.54
N LEU A 519 -4.53 35.62 11.45
CA LEU A 519 -3.90 34.31 11.30
C LEU A 519 -4.12 33.48 12.56
N THR A 520 -4.40 32.18 12.39
CA THR A 520 -4.38 31.25 13.52
C THR A 520 -2.93 31.08 14.00
N SER A 521 -2.70 31.10 15.32
CA SER A 521 -1.36 30.91 15.88
C SER A 521 -0.85 29.48 15.61
N TYR A 522 0.48 29.31 15.52
CA TYR A 522 1.06 27.97 15.34
C TYR A 522 0.65 27.00 16.45
N HIS A 523 0.64 27.49 17.70
CA HIS A 523 0.20 26.70 18.85
C HIS A 523 -1.25 26.23 18.70
N LYS A 524 -2.17 27.14 18.36
CA LYS A 524 -3.59 26.78 18.19
C LYS A 524 -3.79 25.82 17.02
N LEU A 525 -3.07 26.02 15.91
CA LEU A 525 -3.12 25.11 14.76
C LEU A 525 -2.63 23.70 15.13
N PHE A 526 -1.49 23.60 15.83
CA PHE A 526 -0.96 22.32 16.31
C PHE A 526 -1.94 21.63 17.27
N GLN A 527 -2.53 22.38 18.20
CA GLN A 527 -3.52 21.87 19.13
C GLN A 527 -4.74 21.28 18.39
N ILE A 528 -5.31 22.00 17.42
CA ILE A 528 -6.46 21.54 16.64
C ILE A 528 -6.12 20.24 15.88
N LEU A 529 -4.95 20.19 15.24
CA LEU A 529 -4.51 18.99 14.51
C LEU A 529 -4.33 17.79 15.45
N LYS A 530 -3.79 18.01 16.65
CA LYS A 530 -3.63 16.97 17.68
C LYS A 530 -4.98 16.48 18.20
N GLU A 531 -5.89 17.40 18.52
CA GLU A 531 -7.25 17.08 18.98
C GLU A 531 -8.03 16.29 17.92
N HIS A 532 -7.99 16.73 16.67
CA HIS A 532 -8.63 16.04 15.56
C HIS A 532 -8.07 14.63 15.33
N LYS A 533 -6.73 14.46 15.41
CA LYS A 533 -6.08 13.15 15.30
C LYS A 533 -6.49 12.22 16.44
N ASN A 534 -6.58 12.73 17.67
CA ASN A 534 -7.02 11.96 18.83
C ASN A 534 -8.49 11.55 18.72
N TYR A 535 -9.36 12.48 18.35
CA TYR A 535 -10.78 12.23 18.10
C TYR A 535 -10.97 11.08 17.10
N ARG A 536 -10.27 11.13 15.97
CA ARG A 536 -10.33 10.08 14.94
C ARG A 536 -9.78 8.74 15.42
N LYS A 537 -8.67 8.75 16.18
CA LYS A 537 -8.07 7.53 16.73
C LYS A 537 -9.04 6.82 17.67
N ASN A 538 -9.70 7.55 18.56
CA ASN A 538 -10.66 6.99 19.51
C ASN A 538 -11.84 6.32 18.79
N LEU A 539 -12.42 6.99 17.79
CA LEU A 539 -13.53 6.43 17.01
C LEU A 539 -13.13 5.23 16.15
N SER A 540 -11.90 5.21 15.62
CA SER A 540 -11.40 4.08 14.83
C SER A 540 -11.16 2.82 15.68
N ILE A 541 -10.93 2.98 16.99
CA ILE A 541 -10.82 1.85 17.94
C ILE A 541 -12.20 1.25 18.18
N THR A 542 -13.21 2.10 18.39
CA THR A 542 -14.61 1.67 18.52
C THR A 542 -15.10 0.94 17.26
N GLU A 543 -14.70 1.35 16.06
CA GLU A 543 -15.06 0.64 14.81
C GLU A 543 -14.48 -0.78 14.73
N LYS A 544 -13.29 -1.01 15.32
CA LYS A 544 -12.62 -2.32 15.31
C LYS A 544 -13.12 -3.26 16.42
N ASN A 545 -13.63 -2.70 17.51
CA ASN A 545 -14.21 -3.41 18.65
C ASN A 545 -15.63 -2.87 18.90
N PRO A 546 -16.60 -3.19 18.02
CA PRO A 546 -17.93 -2.56 17.99
C PRO A 546 -18.84 -2.94 19.16
#